data_AF-A0A7C4EZN2-F1
#
_entry.id   AF-A0A7C4EZN2-F1
#
_cell.length_a   1.000
_cell.length_b   1.000
_cell.length_c   1.000
_cell.angle_alpha   90.00
_cell.angle_beta   90.00
_cell.angle_gamma   90.00
#
_symmetry.space_group_name_H-M   'P 1'
#
loop_
_entity.id
_entity.type
_entity.pdbx_description
1 polymer ?
#
loop_
_entity_poly.entity_id
_entity_poly.type
_entity_poly.pdbx_seq_one_letter_code
_entity_poly.pdbx_strand_id
1 'polypeptide(L)'
;YRYANRIPLLYDEANDVSYKVVNKLMNWKRYRIDPKTDPVRIIVHICSTKIPYKTVGKEYVADRPEIEREILNGLRNVSREISTYLSRKKSIEREKRRLDVYRKYLPLIIRFAEEAAGGRVKVREASVKALLSRMDKYQVLHEEES
;
A
#
# COMPACT_ATOMS: atom_id res chain seq x y z
N TYR A 1 17.46 5.68 -0.66
CA TYR A 1 18.79 5.07 -0.63
C TYR A 1 19.26 4.82 -2.04
N ARG A 2 20.53 5.13 -2.32
CA ARG A 2 21.12 5.05 -3.66
C ARG A 2 22.39 4.24 -3.59
N TYR A 3 22.57 3.36 -4.57
CA TYR A 3 23.76 2.54 -4.68
C TYR A 3 24.21 2.46 -6.13
N ALA A 4 25.51 2.42 -6.34
CA ALA A 4 26.10 2.28 -7.66
C ALA A 4 27.26 1.28 -7.58
N ASN A 5 27.20 0.19 -8.36
CA ASN A 5 28.17 -0.93 -8.28
C ASN A 5 28.44 -1.41 -6.83
N ARG A 6 27.39 -1.59 -6.03
CA ARG A 6 27.45 -1.98 -4.61
C ARG A 6 28.06 -0.95 -3.65
N ILE A 7 28.36 0.27 -4.12
CA ILE A 7 28.86 1.37 -3.29
C ILE A 7 27.67 2.27 -2.91
N PRO A 8 27.44 2.61 -1.63
CA PRO A 8 26.40 3.54 -1.23
C PRO A 8 26.77 4.98 -1.63
N LEU A 9 25.81 5.71 -2.20
CA LEU A 9 25.96 7.12 -2.55
C LEU A 9 25.30 7.97 -1.46
N LEU A 10 26.13 8.60 -0.61
CA LEU A 10 25.66 9.32 0.59
C LEU A 10 25.47 10.81 0.36
N TYR A 11 26.28 11.43 -0.49
CA TYR A 11 26.31 12.87 -0.68
C TYR A 11 25.54 13.30 -1.93
N ASP A 12 25.13 14.58 -1.93
CA ASP A 12 24.48 15.27 -3.04
C ASP A 12 23.30 14.50 -3.67
N GLU A 13 22.30 14.19 -2.84
CA GLU A 13 21.11 13.44 -3.29
C GLU A 13 20.27 14.23 -4.31
N ALA A 14 20.16 15.56 -4.14
CA ALA A 14 19.28 16.40 -4.94
C ALA A 14 19.65 16.43 -6.43
N ASN A 15 20.94 16.27 -6.74
CA ASN A 15 21.46 16.30 -8.10
C ASN A 15 21.47 14.92 -8.79
N ASP A 16 21.12 13.84 -8.09
CA ASP A 16 21.13 12.49 -8.62
C ASP A 16 19.95 12.21 -9.57
N VAL A 17 20.22 11.45 -10.64
CA VAL A 17 19.17 11.00 -11.57
C VAL A 17 18.06 10.21 -10.84
N SER A 18 18.39 9.43 -9.82
CA SER A 18 17.40 8.66 -9.05
C SER A 18 16.48 9.59 -8.26
N TYR A 19 17.01 10.67 -7.69
CA TYR A 19 16.22 11.67 -6.97
C TYR A 19 15.28 12.42 -7.90
N LYS A 20 15.78 12.79 -9.09
CA LYS A 20 14.96 13.40 -10.15
C LYS A 20 13.80 12.48 -10.54
N VAL A 21 14.05 11.19 -10.79
CA VAL A 21 13.02 10.22 -11.18
C VAL A 21 11.97 10.07 -10.07
N VAL A 22 12.41 9.82 -8.83
CA VAL A 22 11.53 9.57 -7.69
C VAL A 22 10.65 10.78 -7.36
N ASN A 23 11.21 11.99 -7.37
CA ASN A 23 10.49 13.19 -6.91
C ASN A 23 9.79 13.97 -8.02
N LYS A 24 10.35 14.02 -9.24
CA LYS A 24 9.84 14.87 -10.32
C LYS A 24 9.04 14.11 -11.37
N LEU A 25 9.43 12.87 -11.70
CA LEU A 25 8.82 12.11 -12.81
C LEU A 25 7.78 11.11 -12.35
N MET A 26 7.89 10.62 -11.11
CA MET A 26 7.00 9.60 -10.60
C MET A 26 5.71 10.20 -10.01
N ASN A 27 4.56 9.70 -10.48
CA ASN A 27 3.26 10.06 -9.92
C ASN A 27 2.80 9.02 -8.90
N TRP A 28 3.16 9.22 -7.64
CA TRP A 28 2.86 8.32 -6.52
C TRP A 28 1.37 8.15 -6.24
N LYS A 29 0.57 9.20 -6.44
CA LYS A 29 -0.88 9.16 -6.23
C LYS A 29 -1.58 8.09 -7.08
N ARG A 30 -1.08 7.85 -8.29
CA ARG A 30 -1.59 6.79 -9.18
C ARG A 30 -1.45 5.39 -8.57
N TYR A 31 -0.45 5.20 -7.70
CA TYR A 31 -0.14 3.94 -7.04
C TYR A 31 -0.65 3.90 -5.60
N ARG A 32 -1.52 4.83 -5.22
CA ARG A 32 -2.14 4.92 -3.87
C ARG A 32 -1.10 5.09 -2.76
N ILE A 33 0.02 5.72 -3.10
CA ILE A 33 1.09 6.08 -2.17
C ILE A 33 1.14 7.60 -2.09
N ASP A 34 1.18 8.14 -0.88
CA ASP A 34 1.51 9.53 -0.63
C ASP A 34 2.85 9.60 0.13
N PRO A 35 3.95 10.02 -0.54
CA PRO A 35 5.27 10.10 0.07
C PRO A 35 5.36 11.01 1.30
N LYS A 36 4.38 11.89 1.54
CA LYS A 36 4.36 12.78 2.71
C LYS A 36 3.76 12.12 3.94
N THR A 37 2.81 11.20 3.77
CA THR A 37 2.07 10.58 4.87
C THR A 37 2.47 9.13 5.10
N ASP A 38 2.86 8.43 4.04
CA ASP A 38 3.09 7.00 4.09
C ASP A 38 4.58 6.70 4.34
N PRO A 39 4.90 5.75 5.23
CA PRO A 39 6.28 5.37 5.51
C PRO A 39 6.85 4.52 4.37
N VAL A 40 7.29 5.16 3.29
CA VAL A 40 7.86 4.49 2.12
C VAL A 40 9.36 4.75 2.02
N ARG A 41 10.13 3.68 1.80
CA ARG A 41 11.57 3.76 1.52
C ARG A 41 11.85 3.17 0.15
N ILE A 42 12.58 3.93 -0.66
CA ILE A 42 12.96 3.52 -2.02
C ILE A 42 14.46 3.29 -2.04
N ILE A 43 14.86 2.15 -2.58
CA ILE A 43 16.24 1.78 -2.81
C ILE A 43 16.43 1.67 -4.32
N VAL A 44 17.37 2.45 -4.85
CA VAL A 44 17.77 2.38 -6.27
C VAL A 44 19.21 1.89 -6.30
N HIS A 45 19.45 0.81 -7.04
CA HIS A 45 20.77 0.24 -7.26
C HIS A 45 21.06 0.21 -8.76
N ILE A 46 22.18 0.81 -9.16
CA ILE A 46 22.61 0.89 -10.55
C ILE A 46 23.91 0.10 -10.68
N CYS A 47 23.96 -0.85 -11.63
CA CYS A 47 25.16 -1.64 -11.92
C CYS A 47 25.55 -1.52 -13.38
N SER A 48 26.81 -1.22 -13.65
CA SER A 48 27.37 -1.19 -15.01
C SER A 48 28.90 -1.31 -14.98
N THR A 49 29.50 -1.69 -16.12
CA THR A 49 30.96 -1.67 -16.30
C THR A 49 31.54 -0.27 -16.14
N LYS A 50 30.79 0.76 -16.58
CA LYS A 50 31.17 2.17 -16.48
C LYS A 50 29.96 3.02 -16.10
N ILE A 51 29.91 3.45 -14.84
CA ILE A 51 28.86 4.35 -14.35
C ILE A 51 29.23 5.81 -14.69
N PRO A 52 28.32 6.59 -15.29
CA PRO A 52 28.57 8.00 -15.58
C PRO A 52 28.37 8.85 -14.32
N TYR A 53 29.42 9.00 -13.53
CA TYR A 53 29.44 9.98 -12.43
C TYR A 53 29.64 11.39 -12.98
N LYS A 54 29.00 12.39 -12.35
CA LYS A 54 29.16 13.80 -12.75
C LYS A 54 30.33 14.49 -12.05
N THR A 55 30.66 14.06 -10.83
CA THR A 55 31.81 14.53 -10.06
C THR A 55 32.92 13.48 -9.98
N VAL A 56 34.16 13.93 -9.80
CA VAL A 56 35.34 13.04 -9.62
C VAL A 56 35.20 12.19 -8.35
N GLY A 57 34.54 12.74 -7.31
CA GLY A 57 34.27 12.06 -6.04
C GLY A 57 33.24 10.93 -6.11
N LYS A 58 32.59 10.71 -7.26
CA LYS A 58 31.58 9.65 -7.47
C LYS A 58 30.41 9.70 -6.50
N GLU A 59 29.93 10.90 -6.20
CA GLU A 59 28.89 11.12 -5.18
C GLU A 59 27.47 10.91 -5.73
N TYR A 60 27.26 11.20 -7.01
CA TYR A 60 25.96 11.03 -7.68
C TYR A 60 26.11 10.69 -9.16
N VAL A 61 25.05 10.07 -9.69
CA VAL A 61 25.00 9.63 -11.10
C VAL A 61 24.47 10.76 -11.98
N ALA A 62 25.13 10.96 -13.12
CA ALA A 62 24.77 11.99 -14.08
C ALA A 62 23.40 11.73 -14.71
N ASP A 63 22.69 12.82 -15.02
CA ASP A 63 21.38 12.81 -15.67
C ASP A 63 21.53 12.39 -17.15
N ARG A 64 21.37 11.09 -17.40
CA ARG A 64 21.38 10.49 -18.73
C ARG A 64 19.98 9.97 -19.04
N PRO A 65 19.39 10.33 -20.20
CA PRO A 65 18.01 9.97 -20.50
C PRO A 65 17.78 8.46 -20.58
N GLU A 66 18.80 7.68 -20.93
CA GLU A 66 18.72 6.22 -20.97
C GLU A 66 18.57 5.63 -19.56
N ILE A 67 19.38 6.12 -18.61
CA ILE A 67 19.36 5.69 -17.21
C ILE A 67 18.06 6.15 -16.54
N GLU A 68 17.66 7.40 -16.78
CA GLU A 68 16.41 7.96 -16.25
C GLU A 68 15.19 7.10 -16.64
N ARG A 69 15.08 6.75 -17.93
CA ARG A 69 13.98 5.93 -18.44
C ARG A 69 13.95 4.55 -17.81
N GLU A 70 15.11 3.93 -17.64
CA GLU A 70 15.21 2.59 -17.08
C GLU A 70 14.83 2.56 -15.59
N ILE A 71 15.35 3.52 -14.81
CA ILE A 71 14.97 3.66 -13.39
C ILE A 71 13.47 3.92 -13.27
N LEU A 72 12.91 4.80 -14.12
CA LEU A 72 11.48 5.11 -14.11
C LEU A 72 10.62 3.87 -14.44
N ASN A 73 11.03 3.07 -15.41
CA ASN A 73 10.33 1.85 -15.79
C ASN A 73 10.39 0.78 -14.68
N GLY A 74 11.56 0.57 -14.09
CA GLY A 74 11.75 -0.33 -12.94
C GLY A 74 10.87 0.10 -11.75
N LEU A 75 10.89 1.39 -11.42
CA LEU A 75 10.09 1.94 -10.33
C LEU A 75 8.59 1.78 -10.59
N ARG A 76 8.14 2.02 -11.83
CA ARG A 76 6.74 1.80 -12.23
C ARG A 76 6.33 0.35 -12.10
N ASN A 77 7.21 -0.59 -12.40
CA ASN A 77 6.90 -2.02 -12.32
C ASN A 77 6.62 -2.43 -10.87
N VAL A 78 7.57 -2.14 -9.97
CA VAL A 78 7.44 -2.41 -8.53
C VAL A 78 6.23 -1.67 -7.93
N SER A 79 5.99 -0.43 -8.35
CA SER A 79 4.85 0.35 -7.86
C SER A 79 3.49 -0.26 -8.23
N ARG A 80 3.38 -0.98 -9.36
CA ARG A 80 2.12 -1.67 -9.74
C ARG A 80 1.82 -2.84 -8.80
N GLU A 81 2.83 -3.59 -8.41
CA GLU A 81 2.71 -4.70 -7.48
C GLU A 81 2.28 -4.18 -6.09
N ILE A 82 2.95 -3.14 -5.60
CA ILE A 82 2.61 -2.49 -4.33
C ILE A 82 1.17 -1.94 -4.36
N SER A 83 0.78 -1.27 -5.44
CA SER A 83 -0.58 -0.72 -5.57
C SER A 83 -1.66 -1.81 -5.49
N THR A 84 -1.38 -2.99 -6.05
CA THR A 84 -2.28 -4.15 -5.98
C THR A 84 -2.39 -4.66 -4.55
N TYR A 85 -1.27 -4.79 -3.84
CA TYR A 85 -1.23 -5.19 -2.43
C TYR A 85 -2.01 -4.20 -1.54
N LEU A 86 -1.73 -2.88 -1.67
CA LEU A 86 -2.42 -1.84 -0.92
C LEU A 86 -3.92 -1.82 -1.19
N SER A 87 -4.33 -2.07 -2.43
CA SER A 87 -5.75 -2.15 -2.80
C SER A 87 -6.45 -3.30 -2.10
N ARG A 88 -5.81 -4.48 -2.03
CA ARG A 88 -6.32 -5.65 -1.30
C ARG A 88 -6.44 -5.35 0.19
N LYS A 89 -5.37 -4.83 0.81
CA LYS A 89 -5.35 -4.45 2.22
C LYS A 89 -6.47 -3.47 2.58
N LYS A 90 -6.66 -2.42 1.76
CA LYS A 90 -7.74 -1.44 1.97
C LYS A 90 -9.14 -2.04 1.79
N SER A 91 -9.30 -3.02 0.91
CA SER A 91 -10.56 -3.74 0.75
C SER A 91 -10.90 -4.53 2.02
N ILE A 92 -9.94 -5.28 2.55
CA ILE A 92 -10.07 -6.06 3.77
C ILE A 92 -10.43 -5.15 4.94
N GLU A 93 -9.71 -4.04 5.12
CA GLU A 93 -9.99 -3.07 6.18
C GLU A 93 -11.40 -2.48 6.08
N ARG A 94 -11.86 -2.14 4.86
CA ARG A 94 -13.22 -1.63 4.65
C ARG A 94 -14.28 -2.66 5.05
N GLU A 95 -14.06 -3.92 4.72
CA GLU A 95 -15.01 -4.98 5.08
C GLU A 95 -15.01 -5.27 6.58
N LYS A 96 -13.85 -5.25 7.22
CA LYS A 96 -13.75 -5.34 8.69
C LYS A 96 -14.54 -4.21 9.35
N ARG A 97 -14.32 -2.96 8.92
CA ARG A 97 -15.07 -1.80 9.42
C ARG A 97 -16.58 -1.94 9.18
N ARG A 98 -16.99 -2.48 8.03
CA ARG A 98 -18.40 -2.76 7.73
C ARG A 98 -18.98 -3.81 8.69
N LEU A 99 -18.25 -4.88 8.96
CA LEU A 99 -18.66 -5.92 9.91
C LEU A 99 -18.76 -5.38 11.34
N ASP A 100 -17.82 -4.54 11.77
CA ASP A 100 -17.84 -3.91 13.10
C ASP A 100 -19.09 -3.04 13.28
N VAL A 101 -19.45 -2.27 12.25
CA VAL A 101 -20.69 -1.48 12.23
C VAL A 101 -21.92 -2.40 12.34
N TYR A 102 -21.98 -3.47 11.56
CA TYR A 102 -23.10 -4.42 11.65
C TYR A 102 -23.18 -5.09 13.02
N ARG A 103 -22.05 -5.50 13.60
CA ARG A 103 -22.01 -6.10 14.94
C ARG A 103 -22.58 -5.16 16.01
N LYS A 104 -22.38 -3.85 15.87
CA LYS A 104 -22.91 -2.83 16.79
C LYS A 104 -24.41 -2.58 16.59
N TYR A 105 -24.86 -2.42 15.35
CA TYR A 105 -26.24 -1.95 15.08
C TYR A 105 -27.25 -3.08 14.85
N LEU A 106 -26.82 -4.25 14.38
CA LEU A 106 -27.73 -5.36 14.08
C LEU A 106 -28.55 -5.82 15.29
N PRO A 107 -28.00 -5.95 16.51
CA PRO A 107 -28.79 -6.29 17.70
C PRO A 107 -29.83 -5.20 18.05
N LEU A 108 -29.49 -3.93 17.85
CA LEU A 108 -30.40 -2.81 18.13
C LEU A 108 -31.57 -2.80 17.14
N ILE A 109 -31.30 -3.02 15.86
CA ILE A 109 -32.33 -3.11 14.82
C ILE A 109 -33.30 -4.25 15.12
N ILE A 110 -32.78 -5.41 15.53
CA ILE A 110 -33.61 -6.56 15.92
C ILE A 110 -34.51 -6.18 17.09
N ARG A 111 -33.96 -5.60 18.16
CA ARG A 111 -34.74 -5.20 19.34
C ARG A 111 -35.90 -4.26 18.97
N PHE A 112 -35.64 -3.23 18.17
CA PHE A 112 -36.67 -2.29 17.73
C PHE A 112 -37.71 -2.94 16.80
N ALA A 113 -37.28 -3.87 15.95
CA ALA A 113 -38.21 -4.62 15.09
C ALA A 113 -39.13 -5.55 15.90
N GLU A 114 -38.60 -6.22 16.93
CA GLU A 114 -39.39 -7.07 17.84
C GLU A 114 -40.42 -6.26 18.63
N GLU A 115 -40.02 -5.08 19.11
CA GLU A 115 -40.89 -4.14 19.81
C GLU A 115 -42.01 -3.63 18.90
N ALA A 116 -41.68 -3.20 17.67
CA ALA A 116 -42.66 -2.77 16.68
C ALA A 116 -43.62 -3.90 16.25
N ALA A 117 -43.16 -5.15 16.23
CA ALA A 117 -43.99 -6.33 15.94
C ALA A 117 -44.87 -6.77 17.13
N GLY A 118 -44.81 -6.08 18.27
CA GLY A 118 -45.56 -6.42 19.48
C GLY A 118 -45.15 -7.74 20.11
N GLY A 119 -43.88 -8.16 19.96
CA GLY A 119 -43.34 -9.38 20.56
C GLY A 119 -43.81 -10.70 19.94
N ARG A 120 -44.55 -10.65 18.82
CA ARG A 120 -45.03 -11.85 18.10
C ARG A 120 -43.93 -12.60 17.34
N VAL A 121 -42.86 -11.90 17.00
CA VAL A 121 -41.70 -12.45 16.29
C VAL A 121 -40.49 -12.26 17.19
N LYS A 122 -39.82 -13.35 17.56
CA LYS A 122 -38.53 -13.33 18.27
C LYS A 122 -37.44 -13.85 17.36
N VAL A 123 -36.42 -13.04 17.14
CA VAL A 123 -35.26 -13.40 16.34
C VAL A 123 -34.31 -14.21 17.22
N ARG A 124 -33.93 -15.40 16.75
CA ARG A 124 -32.95 -16.24 17.46
C ARG A 124 -31.57 -15.60 17.36
N GLU A 125 -30.89 -15.42 18.49
CA GLU A 125 -29.50 -14.93 18.53
C GLU A 125 -28.55 -15.80 17.70
N ALA A 126 -28.83 -17.11 17.64
CA ALA A 126 -28.09 -18.05 16.79
C ALA A 126 -28.15 -17.69 15.29
N SER A 127 -29.29 -17.17 14.80
CA SER A 127 -29.44 -16.73 13.42
C SER A 127 -28.63 -15.46 13.13
N VAL A 128 -28.56 -14.55 14.10
CA VAL A 128 -27.75 -13.32 14.01
C VAL A 128 -26.27 -13.66 13.93
N LYS A 129 -25.81 -14.57 14.79
CA LYS A 129 -24.42 -15.04 14.80
C LYS A 129 -24.07 -15.77 13.50
N ALA A 130 -24.98 -16.59 12.98
CA ALA A 130 -24.81 -17.25 11.69
C ALA A 130 -24.72 -16.27 10.51
N LEU A 131 -25.50 -15.18 10.53
CA LEU A 131 -25.43 -14.13 9.52
C LEU A 131 -24.09 -13.38 9.56
N LEU A 132 -23.66 -12.96 10.76
CA LEU A 132 -22.36 -12.29 10.92
C LEU A 132 -21.20 -13.19 10.47
N SER A 133 -21.24 -14.48 10.81
CA SER A 133 -20.23 -15.46 10.36
C SER A 133 -20.23 -15.66 8.84
N ARG A 134 -21.40 -15.70 8.18
CA ARG A 134 -21.47 -15.76 6.71
C ARG A 134 -20.95 -14.50 6.02
N MET A 135 -21.07 -13.35 6.69
CA MET A 135 -20.58 -12.07 6.16
C MET A 135 -19.08 -11.88 6.39
N ASP A 136 -18.49 -12.63 7.32
CA ASP A 136 -17.06 -12.66 7.60
C ASP A 136 -16.30 -13.57 6.63
N LYS A 137 -16.20 -13.12 5.37
CA LYS A 137 -15.56 -13.89 4.29
C LYS A 137 -14.03 -13.97 4.38
N TYR A 138 -13.38 -13.27 5.31
CA TYR A 138 -11.94 -13.00 5.30
C TYR A 138 -11.17 -13.38 6.57
N GLN A 139 -11.80 -14.08 7.53
CA GLN A 139 -11.10 -14.61 8.71
C GLN A 139 -9.86 -15.45 8.38
N VAL A 140 -9.82 -16.09 7.21
CA VAL A 140 -8.76 -17.03 6.78
C VAL A 140 -7.40 -16.35 6.53
N LEU A 141 -7.35 -15.05 6.19
CA LEU A 141 -6.07 -14.38 5.85
C LEU A 141 -5.31 -13.85 7.07
N HIS A 142 -5.94 -13.79 8.24
CA HIS A 142 -5.30 -13.26 9.46
C HIS A 142 -4.42 -14.29 10.18
N GLU A 143 -4.59 -15.59 9.90
CA GLU A 143 -3.78 -16.66 10.50
C GLU A 143 -2.45 -16.92 9.76
N GLU A 144 -2.29 -16.44 8.51
CA GLU A 144 -1.05 -16.65 7.74
C GLU A 144 0.02 -15.56 7.97
N GLU A 145 -0.32 -14.44 8.62
CA GLU A 145 0.59 -13.30 8.87
C GLU A 145 1.01 -13.13 10.36
N SER A 146 0.64 -14.07 11.25
CA SER A 146 1.05 -14.08 12.67
C SER A 146 2.08 -15.18 12.96
#